data_AF-A0A951X7Y0-F1
#
_entry.id   AF-A0A951X7Y0-F1
#
_cell.length_a   1.000
_cell.length_b   1.000
_cell.length_c   1.000
_cell.angle_alpha   90.00
_cell.angle_beta   90.00
_cell.angle_gamma   90.00
#
_symmetry.space_group_name_H-M   'P 1'
#
loop_
_entity.id
_entity.type
_entity.pdbx_description
1 polymer ?
#
loop_
_entity_poly.entity_id
_entity_poly.type
_entity_poly.pdbx_seq_one_letter_code
_entity_poly.pdbx_strand_id
1 'polypeptide(L)' 'VGVIKKDDLVAGFVGSKLKKQLMDGLVFGVQDMGGGRVIYLTDNVLFRNFWQNGKLLFCNALFLVGQ' A
#
# COMPACT_ATOMS: atom_id res chain seq x y z
N VAL A 1 0.06 5.77 -6.15
CA VAL A 1 -0.87 5.32 -5.09
C VAL A 1 -1.41 3.95 -5.50
N GLY A 2 -1.33 2.95 -4.62
CA GLY A 2 -1.89 1.62 -4.85
C GLY A 2 -3.25 1.48 -4.16
N VAL A 3 -4.29 1.11 -4.90
CA VAL A 3 -5.67 0.96 -4.42
C VAL A 3 -6.27 -0.36 -4.89
N ILE A 4 -7.22 -0.91 -4.13
CA ILE A 4 -7.94 -2.14 -4.49
C ILE A 4 -9.12 -1.77 -5.39
N LYS A 5 -9.10 -2.20 -6.66
CA LYS A 5 -10.22 -1.96 -7.59
C LYS A 5 -11.32 -3.02 -7.45
N LYS A 6 -12.50 -2.68 -7.98
CA LYS A 6 -13.75 -3.43 -7.81
C LYS A 6 -13.71 -4.90 -8.27
N ASP A 7 -12.87 -5.21 -9.26
CA ASP A 7 -12.76 -6.54 -9.87
C ASP A 7 -11.42 -7.25 -9.56
N ASP A 8 -10.58 -6.69 -8.67
CA ASP A 8 -9.17 -7.11 -8.46
C ASP A 8 -8.98 -8.14 -7.32
N LEU A 9 -10.01 -8.92 -6.96
CA LEU A 9 -9.81 -10.08 -6.07
C LEU A 9 -9.17 -11.22 -6.85
N VAL A 10 -7.86 -11.10 -7.11
CA VAL A 10 -7.06 -12.05 -7.88
C VAL A 10 -6.81 -13.35 -7.09
N ALA A 11 -6.63 -13.25 -5.77
CA ALA A 11 -6.39 -14.39 -4.88
C ALA A 11 -6.77 -14.08 -3.42
N GLY A 12 -7.09 -15.12 -2.64
CA GLY A 12 -7.41 -15.02 -1.21
C GLY A 12 -8.90 -15.07 -0.88
N PHE A 13 -9.25 -14.93 0.41
CA PHE A 13 -10.62 -14.92 0.89
C PHE A 13 -10.95 -13.59 1.58
N VAL A 14 -12.10 -13.01 1.22
CA VAL A 14 -12.66 -11.83 1.89
C VAL A 14 -14.12 -12.11 2.23
N GLY A 15 -14.51 -11.81 3.47
CA GLY A 15 -15.90 -11.95 3.90
C GLY A 15 -16.84 -11.05 3.07
N SER A 16 -18.05 -11.54 2.78
CA SER A 16 -19.03 -10.85 1.92
C SER A 16 -19.39 -9.43 2.40
N LYS A 17 -19.42 -9.20 3.71
CA LYS A 17 -19.66 -7.88 4.32
C LYS A 17 -18.48 -6.93 4.13
N LEU A 18 -17.26 -7.44 4.35
CA LEU A 18 -16.02 -6.66 4.24
C LEU A 18 -15.66 -6.34 2.79
N LYS A 19 -16.05 -7.20 1.84
CA LYS A 19 -15.80 -7.01 0.39
C LYS A 19 -16.24 -5.63 -0.09
N LYS A 20 -17.41 -5.15 0.35
CA LYS A 20 -17.92 -3.83 -0.06
C LYS A 20 -17.14 -2.65 0.54
N GLN A 21 -16.54 -2.84 1.72
CA GLN A 21 -15.81 -1.80 2.44
C GLN A 21 -14.34 -1.68 1.99
N LEU A 22 -13.79 -2.74 1.39
CA LEU A 22 -12.43 -2.77 0.85
C LEU A 22 -12.31 -2.18 -0.55
N MET A 23 -13.43 -1.91 -1.23
CA MET A 23 -13.44 -1.28 -2.55
C MET A 23 -12.84 0.13 -2.43
N ASP A 24 -11.89 0.43 -3.31
CA ASP A 24 -11.12 1.69 -3.31
C ASP A 24 -10.30 1.91 -2.03
N GLY A 25 -10.07 0.84 -1.25
CA GLY A 25 -9.20 0.86 -0.08
C GLY A 25 -7.77 1.22 -0.46
N LEU A 26 -7.17 2.12 0.32
CA LEU A 26 -5.77 2.49 0.18
C LEU A 26 -4.88 1.31 0.61
N VAL A 27 -3.91 0.95 -0.24
CA VAL A 27 -2.87 -0.04 0.08
C VAL A 27 -1.52 0.66 0.31
N PHE A 28 -1.18 1.56 -0.61
CA PHE A 28 0.02 2.40 -0.51
C PHE A 28 -0.32 3.83 -0.91
N GLY A 29 -0.05 4.78 -0.03
CA GLY A 29 -0.37 6.19 -0.23
C GLY A 29 0.81 7.11 0.03
N VAL A 30 0.83 8.23 -0.68
CA VAL A 30 1.70 9.36 -0.38
C VAL A 30 0.81 10.59 -0.32
N GLN A 31 0.99 11.39 0.72
CA GLN A 31 0.29 12.65 0.93
C GLN A 31 1.30 13.76 1.15
N ASP A 32 1.23 14.82 0.34
CA ASP A 32 2.03 16.03 0.59
C ASP A 32 1.51 16.75 1.84
N MET A 33 2.41 17.13 2.73
CA MET A 33 2.10 17.84 3.96
C MET A 33 3.18 18.86 4.29
N GLY A 34 2.83 20.14 4.15
CA GLY A 34 3.78 21.23 4.31
C GLY A 34 4.93 21.13 3.30
N GLY A 35 6.17 21.20 3.77
CA GLY A 35 7.36 21.01 2.94
C GLY A 35 7.80 19.56 2.75
N GLY A 36 7.01 18.58 3.19
CA GLY A 36 7.35 17.16 3.18
C GLY A 36 6.23 16.25 2.69
N ARG A 37 6.46 14.94 2.81
CA ARG A 37 5.53 13.90 2.37
C ARG A 37 5.30 12.88 3.49
N VAL A 38 4.05 12.47 3.66
CA VAL A 38 3.64 11.39 4.55
C VAL A 38 3.35 10.15 3.71
N ILE A 39 3.95 9.03 4.10
CA ILE A 39 3.80 7.76 3.38
C ILE A 39 2.96 6.81 4.22
N TYR A 40 1.92 6.26 3.61
CA TYR A 40 1.04 5.28 4.22
C TYR A 40 1.33 3.90 3.63
N LEU A 41 1.73 2.97 4.49
CA LEU A 41 1.85 1.55 4.20
C LEU A 41 0.81 0.83 5.07
N THR A 42 -0.27 0.32 4.49
CA THR A 42 -1.36 -0.31 5.27
C THR A 42 -1.01 -1.74 5.71
N ASP A 43 0.16 -2.24 5.34
CA ASP A 43 0.70 -3.53 5.75
C ASP A 43 2.19 -3.44 6.05
N ASN A 44 2.72 -4.39 6.81
CA ASN A 44 4.14 -4.48 7.10
C ASN A 44 4.88 -5.07 5.91
N VAL A 45 5.33 -4.19 5.00
CA VAL A 45 6.05 -4.57 3.78
C VAL A 45 7.39 -5.26 4.04
N LEU A 46 8.01 -5.05 5.22
CA LEU A 46 9.28 -5.67 5.58
C LEU A 46 9.11 -7.13 6.01
N PHE A 47 7.96 -7.45 6.62
CA PHE A 47 7.66 -8.79 7.12
C PHE A 47 6.81 -9.62 6.15
N ARG A 48 5.82 -9.01 5.49
CA ARG A 48 4.79 -9.73 4.71
C ARG A 48 5.07 -9.81 3.20
N ASN A 49 5.85 -8.88 2.64
CA ASN A 49 6.27 -8.89 1.22
C ASN A 49 7.68 -9.46 1.05
N PHE A 50 7.90 -10.68 1.58
CA PHE A 50 9.17 -11.44 1.61
C PHE A 50 10.26 -10.98 0.63
N TRP A 51 11.51 -10.96 1.12
CA TRP A 51 12.74 -10.81 0.32
C TRP A 51 13.04 -9.38 -0.18
N GLN A 52 13.73 -9.26 -1.32
CA GLN A 52 14.34 -8.02 -1.79
C GLN A 52 13.32 -6.95 -2.20
N ASN A 53 12.15 -7.36 -2.70
CA ASN A 53 11.14 -6.43 -3.20
C ASN A 53 10.52 -5.59 -2.06
N GLY A 54 10.23 -6.20 -0.91
CA GLY A 54 9.74 -5.48 0.27
C GLY A 54 10.74 -4.45 0.79
N LYS A 55 12.04 -4.81 0.82
CA LYS A 55 13.12 -3.89 1.20
C LYS A 55 13.28 -2.75 0.20
N LEU A 56 13.26 -3.04 -1.09
CA LEU A 56 13.38 -2.04 -2.15
C LEU A 56 12.23 -1.03 -2.09
N LEU A 57 10.99 -1.52 -1.93
CA LEU A 57 9.81 -0.66 -1.78
C LEU A 57 9.95 0.28 -0.58
N PHE A 58 10.40 -0.25 0.57
CA PHE A 58 10.61 0.53 1.77
C PHE A 58 11.74 1.57 1.61
N CYS A 59 12.88 1.19 1.02
CA CYS A 59 13.98 2.11 0.76
C CYS A 59 13.57 3.23 -0.22
N ASN A 60 12.80 2.91 -1.26
CA ASN A 60 12.30 3.91 -2.20
C ASN A 60 11.36 4.90 -1.50
N ALA A 61 10.47 4.39 -0.64
CA ALA A 61 9.62 5.22 0.19
C ALA A 61 10.46 6.15 1.09
N LEU A 62 11.51 5.63 1.75
CA LEU A 62 12.31 6.43 2.68
C LEU A 62 13.20 7.48 2.00
N PHE A 63 13.85 7.14 0.88
CA PHE A 63 14.92 7.96 0.30
C PHE A 63 14.53 8.67 -1.00
N LEU A 64 13.54 8.15 -1.73
CA LEU A 64 13.23 8.60 -3.09
C LEU A 64 11.85 9.25 -3.21
N VAL A 65 11.03 9.26 -2.14
CA VAL A 65 9.72 9.94 -2.15
C VAL A 65 9.92 11.45 -2.03
N GLY A 66 10.33 12.09 -3.11
CA GLY A 66 10.77 13.50 -3.01
C GLY A 66 11.22 14.05 -4.34
N GLN A 67 12.05 13.23 -4.97
CA GLN A 67 12.67 13.41 -6.27
C GLN A 67 11.63 13.34 -7.39
#